data_AF-A0A534J1A1-F1
#
_entry.id   AF-A0A534J1A1-F1
#
_cell.length_a   1.000
_cell.length_b   1.000
_cell.length_c   1.000
_cell.angle_alpha   90.00
_cell.angle_beta   90.00
_cell.angle_gamma   90.00
#
_symmetry.space_group_name_H-M   'P 1'
#
loop_
_entity.id
_entity.type
_entity.pdbx_description
1 polymer ?
#
loop_
_entity_poly.entity_id
_entity_poly.type
_entity_poly.pdbx_seq_one_letter_code
_entity_poly.pdbx_strand_id
1 'polypeptide(L)'
;MKRVGFVVNPIAGMGGRVGLKGTDGRAAEAIARGASPVSPDRAREMLRALRPLKSAAEIRWVTCKGPMGADLLAAEDFPPSSHEIATEPSVPTTPKDTKIACREFEKRGAELIVFCGGDGTCRDVVD
;
A
#
# COMPACT_ATOMS: atom_id res chain seq x y z
N MET A 1 1.61 9.34 19.96
CA MET A 1 1.17 8.71 18.70
C MET A 1 2.39 8.15 17.99
N LYS A 2 2.32 6.88 17.57
CA LYS A 2 3.36 6.19 16.80
C LYS A 2 3.17 6.45 15.31
N ARG A 3 4.22 6.90 14.63
CA ARG A 3 4.14 7.15 13.18
C ARG A 3 4.42 5.87 12.42
N VAL A 4 3.48 5.46 11.59
CA VAL A 4 3.56 4.23 10.79
C VAL A 4 3.35 4.57 9.33
N GLY A 5 4.34 4.25 8.49
CA GLY A 5 4.22 4.34 7.04
C GLY A 5 3.28 3.25 6.53
N PHE A 6 2.35 3.60 5.65
CA PHE A 6 1.42 2.65 5.04
C PHE A 6 1.40 2.83 3.52
N VAL A 7 1.79 1.77 2.81
CA VAL A 7 1.82 1.75 1.34
C VAL A 7 1.24 0.44 0.79
N VAL A 8 0.39 0.57 -0.21
CA VAL A 8 -0.19 -0.56 -0.95
C VAL A 8 0.26 -0.43 -2.41
N ASN A 9 0.78 -1.51 -2.99
CA ASN A 9 0.92 -1.58 -4.44
C ASN A 9 -0.45 -1.98 -5.02
N PRO A 10 -1.19 -1.09 -5.71
CA PRO A 10 -2.58 -1.34 -6.07
C PRO A 10 -2.76 -2.39 -7.16
N ILE A 11 -1.68 -2.81 -7.82
CA ILE A 11 -1.69 -3.80 -8.90
C ILE A 11 -1.01 -5.13 -8.52
N ALA A 12 -0.56 -5.30 -7.28
CA ALA A 12 0.13 -6.52 -6.89
C ALA A 12 -0.80 -7.73 -6.73
N GLY A 13 -0.20 -8.93 -6.81
CA GLY A 13 -0.90 -10.21 -6.62
C GLY A 13 -1.61 -10.76 -7.87
N MET A 14 -1.48 -10.09 -9.01
CA MET A 14 -2.10 -10.54 -10.27
C MET A 14 -1.32 -11.68 -10.95
N GLY A 15 0.02 -11.65 -10.95
CA GLY A 15 0.84 -12.52 -11.81
C GLY A 15 0.76 -14.00 -11.44
N GLY A 16 0.84 -14.32 -10.14
CA GLY A 16 0.78 -15.71 -9.67
C GLY A 16 -0.52 -16.43 -10.03
N ARG A 17 -1.65 -15.71 -10.06
CA ARG A 17 -2.96 -16.29 -10.42
C ARG A 17 -3.04 -16.78 -11.86
N VAL A 18 -2.20 -16.25 -12.74
CA VAL A 18 -2.22 -16.54 -14.19
C VAL A 18 -0.93 -17.20 -14.67
N GLY A 19 -0.16 -17.79 -13.75
CA GLY A 19 1.09 -18.50 -14.06
C GLY A 19 2.24 -17.60 -14.49
N LEU A 20 2.20 -16.31 -14.16
CA LEU A 20 3.27 -15.36 -14.43
C LEU A 20 4.17 -15.21 -13.20
N LYS A 21 5.48 -15.04 -13.42
CA LYS A 21 6.47 -14.75 -12.37
C LYS A 21 6.38 -13.28 -11.92
N GLY A 22 5.19 -12.83 -11.52
CA GLY A 22 4.85 -11.43 -11.20
C GLY A 22 4.16 -10.66 -12.34
N THR A 23 3.92 -9.37 -12.10
CA THR A 23 3.26 -8.45 -13.06
C THR A 23 4.13 -7.31 -13.54
N ASP A 24 5.42 -7.31 -13.19
CA ASP A 24 6.37 -6.28 -13.61
C ASP A 24 6.45 -6.26 -15.14
N GLY A 25 5.94 -5.18 -15.75
CA GLY A 25 5.80 -5.04 -17.21
C GLY A 25 4.73 -5.93 -17.86
N ARG A 26 3.98 -6.73 -17.09
CA ARG A 26 2.99 -7.72 -17.59
C ARG A 26 1.59 -7.56 -16.99
N ALA A 27 1.31 -6.42 -16.36
CA ALA A 27 0.02 -6.16 -15.74
C ALA A 27 -1.15 -6.30 -16.73
N ALA A 28 -1.01 -5.76 -17.95
CA ALA A 28 -2.04 -5.87 -18.99
C ALA A 28 -2.30 -7.33 -19.40
N GLU A 29 -1.25 -8.15 -19.52
CA GLU A 29 -1.37 -9.58 -19.82
C GLU A 29 -2.05 -10.34 -18.67
N ALA A 30 -1.72 -10.00 -17.43
CA ALA A 30 -2.36 -10.61 -16.27
C ALA A 30 -3.86 -10.31 -16.24
N ILE A 31 -4.25 -9.05 -16.49
CA ILE A 31 -5.66 -8.64 -16.58
C ILE A 31 -6.36 -9.36 -17.74
N ALA A 32 -5.73 -9.44 -18.91
CA ALA A 32 -6.29 -10.16 -20.06
C ALA A 32 -6.52 -11.66 -19.78
N ARG A 33 -5.75 -12.25 -18.86
CA ARG A 33 -5.92 -13.63 -18.37
C ARG A 33 -6.89 -13.74 -17.18
N GLY A 34 -7.62 -12.69 -16.86
CA GLY A 34 -8.63 -12.68 -15.78
C GLY A 34 -8.05 -12.47 -14.38
N ALA A 35 -6.80 -12.02 -14.24
CA ALA A 35 -6.26 -11.64 -12.94
C ALA A 35 -6.87 -10.34 -12.43
N SER A 36 -7.05 -10.24 -11.13
CA SER A 36 -7.43 -9.01 -10.43
C SER A 36 -6.43 -8.74 -9.30
N PRO A 37 -6.15 -7.48 -8.95
CA PRO A 37 -5.27 -7.16 -7.84
C PRO A 37 -5.73 -7.81 -6.54
N VAL A 38 -4.80 -8.24 -5.71
CA VAL A 38 -5.08 -8.93 -4.43
C VAL A 38 -4.67 -8.08 -3.24
N SER A 39 -3.64 -7.25 -3.40
CA SER A 39 -3.09 -6.42 -2.33
C SER A 39 -4.09 -5.43 -1.72
N PRO A 40 -5.00 -4.75 -2.45
CA PRO A 40 -5.96 -3.85 -1.81
C PRO A 40 -6.90 -4.58 -0.84
N ASP A 41 -7.36 -5.78 -1.21
CA ASP A 41 -8.27 -6.56 -0.36
C ASP A 41 -7.55 -7.09 0.89
N ARG A 42 -6.30 -7.53 0.74
CA ARG A 42 -5.47 -7.93 1.90
C ARG A 42 -5.18 -6.77 2.84
N ALA A 43 -4.91 -5.59 2.29
CA ALA A 43 -4.71 -4.38 3.09
C ALA A 43 -5.99 -4.00 3.85
N ARG A 44 -7.15 -4.12 3.21
CA ARG A 44 -8.46 -3.95 3.84
C ARG A 44 -8.69 -4.93 4.98
N GLU A 45 -8.42 -6.23 4.77
CA GLU A 45 -8.53 -7.26 5.82
C GLU A 45 -7.69 -6.89 7.06
N MET A 46 -6.44 -6.45 6.85
CA MET A 46 -5.56 -6.00 7.92
C MET A 46 -6.14 -4.77 8.66
N LEU A 47 -6.58 -3.74 7.92
CA LEU A 47 -7.14 -2.52 8.52
C LEU A 47 -8.39 -2.83 9.35
N ARG A 48 -9.28 -3.71 8.87
CA ARG A 48 -10.47 -4.17 9.60
C ARG A 48 -10.14 -4.90 10.89
N ALA A 49 -9.11 -5.76 10.86
CA ALA A 49 -8.66 -6.47 12.04
C ALA A 49 -8.00 -5.54 13.07
N LEU A 50 -7.30 -4.49 12.59
CA LEU A 50 -6.60 -3.52 13.44
C LEU A 50 -7.54 -2.52 14.10
N ARG A 51 -8.51 -1.98 13.35
CA ARG A 51 -9.42 -0.91 13.80
C ARG A 51 -10.08 -1.11 15.18
N PRO A 52 -10.58 -2.30 15.58
CA PRO A 52 -11.21 -2.47 16.90
C PRO A 52 -10.21 -2.48 18.06
N LEU A 53 -8.90 -2.55 17.80
CA LEU A 53 -7.88 -2.53 18.85
C LEU A 53 -7.69 -1.13 19.41
N LYS A 54 -7.57 -1.00 20.74
CA LYS A 54 -7.33 0.29 21.40
C LYS A 54 -6.06 0.98 20.89
N SER A 55 -5.03 0.20 20.56
CA SER A 55 -3.76 0.68 20.01
C SER A 55 -3.88 1.29 18.62
N ALA A 56 -4.94 1.00 17.86
CA ALA A 56 -5.15 1.60 16.54
C ALA A 56 -5.31 3.13 16.61
N ALA A 57 -5.92 3.63 17.69
CA ALA A 57 -6.06 5.07 17.93
C ALA A 57 -4.73 5.78 18.24
N GLU A 58 -3.68 5.02 18.57
CA GLU A 58 -2.35 5.57 18.85
C GLU A 58 -1.49 5.72 17.59
N ILE A 59 -1.96 5.21 16.44
CA ILE A 59 -1.24 5.23 15.18
C ILE A 59 -1.52 6.54 14.43
N ARG A 60 -0.46 7.21 14.00
CA ARG A 60 -0.50 8.26 12.99
C ARG A 60 0.03 7.68 11.69
N TRP A 61 -0.86 7.46 10.72
CA TRP A 61 -0.46 6.94 9.42
C TRP A 61 0.24 8.01 8.59
N VAL A 62 1.32 7.61 7.93
CA VAL A 62 1.96 8.38 6.87
C VAL A 62 1.78 7.59 5.59
N THR A 63 1.09 8.13 4.60
CA THR A 63 0.62 7.33 3.46
C THR A 63 0.65 8.09 2.15
N CYS A 64 0.36 7.40 1.06
CA CYS A 64 0.23 7.97 -0.28
C CYS A 64 -1.22 8.39 -0.55
N LYS A 65 -1.40 9.42 -1.37
CA LYS A 65 -2.70 9.76 -1.94
C LYS A 65 -3.24 8.61 -2.78
N GLY A 66 -4.56 8.47 -2.82
CA GLY A 66 -5.24 7.57 -3.74
C GLY A 66 -5.08 6.08 -3.35
N PRO A 67 -5.03 5.17 -4.35
CA PRO A 67 -5.14 3.73 -4.12
C PRO A 67 -3.90 3.11 -3.49
N MET A 68 -2.81 3.88 -3.34
CA MET A 68 -1.60 3.45 -2.63
C MET A 68 -1.72 3.54 -1.10
N GLY A 69 -2.83 4.07 -0.56
CA GLY A 69 -3.13 3.89 0.87
C GLY A 69 -4.26 4.76 1.41
N ALA A 70 -4.32 6.05 1.07
CA ALA A 70 -5.32 6.98 1.61
C ALA A 70 -6.77 6.52 1.36
N ASP A 71 -7.06 6.02 0.16
CA ASP A 71 -8.41 5.56 -0.19
C ASP A 71 -8.84 4.36 0.67
N LEU A 72 -7.90 3.47 1.00
CA LEU A 72 -8.16 2.31 1.84
C LEU A 72 -8.36 2.70 3.31
N LEU A 73 -7.56 3.64 3.82
CA LEU A 73 -7.75 4.17 5.18
C LEU A 73 -9.13 4.82 5.32
N ALA A 74 -9.53 5.63 4.34
CA ALA A 74 -10.84 6.26 4.32
C ALA A 74 -11.98 5.22 4.21
N ALA A 75 -11.84 4.23 3.31
CA ALA A 75 -12.85 3.19 3.11
C ALA A 75 -13.07 2.28 4.33
N GLU A 76 -12.06 2.15 5.21
CA GLU A 76 -12.16 1.38 6.46
C GLU A 76 -12.43 2.27 7.69
N ASP A 77 -12.94 3.48 7.47
CA ASP A 77 -13.30 4.53 8.43
C ASP A 77 -12.18 4.96 9.40
N PHE A 78 -10.93 4.98 8.95
CA PHE A 78 -9.90 5.72 9.67
C PHE A 78 -10.13 7.22 9.46
N PRO A 79 -10.24 8.04 10.53
CA PRO A 79 -10.60 9.44 10.37
C PRO A 79 -9.50 10.21 9.63
N PRO A 80 -9.83 11.29 8.88
CA PRO A 80 -8.83 12.09 8.16
C PRO A 80 -7.69 12.61 9.05
N SER A 81 -7.97 12.88 10.33
CA SER A 81 -6.97 13.33 11.32
C SER A 81 -5.96 12.24 11.73
N SER A 82 -6.25 10.97 11.45
CA SER A 82 -5.36 9.84 11.78
C SER A 82 -4.24 9.63 10.76
N HIS A 83 -4.28 10.31 9.61
CA HIS A 83 -3.29 10.11 8.56
C HIS A 83 -2.79 11.41 7.93
N GLU A 84 -1.62 11.32 7.31
CA GLU A 84 -0.94 12.40 6.61
C GLU A 84 -0.56 11.91 5.22
N ILE A 85 -0.89 12.70 4.18
CA ILE A 85 -0.50 12.40 2.80
C ILE A 85 0.95 12.85 2.60
N ALA A 86 1.84 11.88 2.40
CA ALA A 86 3.26 12.12 2.19
C ALA A 86 3.62 12.32 0.71
N THR A 87 2.93 11.61 -0.18
CA THR A 87 3.22 11.60 -1.63
C THR A 87 1.93 11.55 -2.45
N GLU A 88 2.02 12.08 -3.68
CA GLU A 88 1.03 11.90 -4.73
C GLU A 88 1.65 11.03 -5.83
N PRO A 89 1.23 9.75 -5.97
CA PRO A 89 1.84 8.84 -6.90
C PRO A 89 1.42 9.10 -8.34
N SER A 90 2.20 8.60 -9.29
CA SER A 90 1.83 8.61 -10.71
C SER A 90 0.59 7.75 -11.02
N VAL A 91 -0.06 8.03 -12.14
CA VAL A 91 -1.23 7.27 -12.64
C VAL A 91 -0.93 6.82 -14.08
N PRO A 92 -0.74 5.51 -14.34
CA PRO A 92 -0.74 4.39 -13.40
C PRO A 92 0.49 4.41 -12.48
N THR A 93 0.36 3.81 -11.29
CA THR A 93 1.45 3.71 -10.31
C THR A 93 2.58 2.81 -10.77
N THR A 94 3.80 3.10 -10.33
CA THR A 94 5.03 2.41 -10.69
C THR A 94 5.82 1.96 -9.45
N PRO A 95 6.79 1.03 -9.58
CA PRO A 95 7.74 0.70 -8.51
C PRO A 95 8.44 1.93 -7.90
N LYS A 96 8.69 2.96 -8.72
CA LYS A 96 9.31 4.21 -8.28
C LYS A 96 8.43 4.96 -7.28
N ASP A 97 7.11 4.89 -7.43
CA ASP A 97 6.18 5.52 -6.48
C ASP A 97 6.26 4.87 -5.09
N THR A 98 6.42 3.54 -5.02
CA THR A 98 6.63 2.82 -3.75
C THR A 98 7.94 3.24 -3.07
N LYS A 99 9.04 3.35 -3.83
CA LYS A 99 10.34 3.79 -3.30
C LYS A 99 10.29 5.22 -2.76
N ILE A 100 9.70 6.13 -3.54
CA ILE A 100 9.54 7.53 -3.13
C ILE A 100 8.67 7.61 -1.87
N ALA A 101 7.56 6.87 -1.82
CA ALA A 101 6.70 6.82 -0.65
C ALA A 101 7.46 6.39 0.61
N CYS A 102 8.19 5.28 0.56
CA CYS A 102 8.92 4.76 1.72
C CYS A 102 9.96 5.77 2.23
N ARG A 103 10.72 6.38 1.32
CA ARG A 103 11.70 7.44 1.68
C ARG A 103 11.02 8.67 2.29
N GLU A 104 9.85 9.06 1.80
CA GLU A 104 9.09 10.17 2.39
C GLU A 104 8.47 9.80 3.75
N PHE A 105 8.11 8.53 3.97
CA PHE A 105 7.65 8.08 5.28
C PHE A 105 8.75 8.18 6.33
N GLU A 106 9.98 7.75 5.99
CA GLU A 106 11.16 7.87 6.85
C GLU A 106 11.47 9.34 7.19
N LYS A 107 11.49 10.23 6.19
CA LYS A 107 11.70 11.68 6.41
C LYS A 107 10.67 12.30 7.34
N ARG A 108 9.44 11.77 7.34
CA ARG A 108 8.34 12.20 8.22
C ARG A 108 8.34 11.49 9.56
N GLY A 109 9.36 10.68 9.86
CA GLY A 109 9.58 10.04 11.14
C GLY A 109 8.76 8.77 11.37
N ALA A 110 8.38 8.05 10.31
CA ALA A 110 7.80 6.71 10.47
C ALA A 110 8.83 5.76 11.10
N GLU A 111 8.45 5.11 12.21
CA GLU A 111 9.30 4.13 12.92
C GLU A 111 9.09 2.70 12.37
N LEU A 112 7.99 2.49 11.65
CA LEU A 112 7.58 1.23 11.05
C LEU A 112 6.93 1.52 9.69
N ILE A 113 7.27 0.72 8.67
CA ILE A 113 6.56 0.72 7.39
C ILE A 113 5.80 -0.59 7.25
N VAL A 114 4.48 -0.48 7.09
CA VAL A 114 3.58 -1.58 6.76
C VAL A 114 3.25 -1.48 5.29
N PHE A 115 3.50 -2.57 4.54
CA PHE A 115 3.21 -2.60 3.12
C PHE A 115 2.33 -3.80 2.74
N CYS A 116 1.55 -3.64 1.68
CA CYS A 116 0.83 -4.74 1.06
C CYS A 116 1.16 -4.81 -0.44
N GLY A 117 1.73 -5.94 -0.86
CA GLY A 117 2.19 -6.17 -2.22
C GLY A 117 2.68 -7.61 -2.42
N GLY A 118 3.52 -7.81 -3.43
CA GLY A 118 4.25 -9.08 -3.63
C GLY A 118 5.76 -8.91 -3.43
N ASP A 119 6.55 -9.91 -3.83
CA ASP A 119 8.01 -9.90 -3.69
C ASP A 119 8.68 -8.67 -4.33
N GLY A 120 8.18 -8.24 -5.50
CA GLY A 120 8.66 -7.02 -6.16
C GLY A 120 8.43 -5.78 -5.28
N THR A 121 7.26 -5.66 -4.66
CA THR A 121 6.97 -4.57 -3.71
C THR A 121 7.83 -4.66 -2.46
N CYS A 122 8.08 -5.86 -1.93
CA CYS A 122 8.99 -6.03 -0.80
C CYS A 122 10.41 -5.54 -1.15
N ARG A 123 10.89 -5.82 -2.36
CA ARG A 123 12.16 -5.28 -2.87
C ARG A 123 12.12 -3.75 -2.94
N ASP A 124 11.05 -3.18 -3.50
CA ASP A 124 10.90 -1.73 -3.65
C ASP A 124 10.79 -0.98 -2.31
N VAL A 125 10.30 -1.63 -1.25
CA VAL A 125 10.23 -1.03 0.10
C VAL A 125 11.62 -0.93 0.75
N VAL A 126 12.55 -1.82 0.40
CA VAL A 126 13.89 -1.90 1.01
C VAL A 126 14.95 -1.08 0.24
N ASP A 127 14.63 -0.61 -0.97
CA ASP A 127 15.54 0.10 -1.89
C ASP A 127 15.39 1.65 -1.86
#